data_AF-A0A9E7BYX1-F1
#
_entry.id   AF-A0A9E7BYX1-F1
#
_cell.length_a   1.000
_cell.length_b   1.000
_cell.length_c   1.000
_cell.angle_alpha   90.00
_cell.angle_beta   90.00
_cell.angle_gamma   90.00
#
_symmetry.space_group_name_H-M   'P 1'
#
loop_
_entity.id
_entity.type
_entity.pdbx_description
1 polymer ?
#
loop_
_entity_poly.entity_id
_entity_poly.type
_entity_poly.pdbx_seq_one_letter_code
_entity_poly.pdbx_strand_id
1 'polypeptide(L)'
;MRRSLVLLLAAAALVAAGCGSNGSSSTSTGSSAPASTGSSGSSGGGGAVTVDMKNIQFEPKDITVNQGQTITWKNLDTVDHDVVAQSGATFKSDQFGNGGTFKFTADKAGKIDYVCTLHPGMTGTITVR
;
A
#
# COMPACT_ATOMS: atom_id res chain seq x y z
N MET A 1 17.19 -23.43 -35.99
CA MET A 1 16.95 -23.15 -37.43
C MET A 1 16.37 -21.75 -37.54
N ARG A 2 17.04 -20.89 -38.33
CA ARG A 2 16.74 -19.47 -38.53
C ARG A 2 15.66 -19.31 -39.58
N ARG A 3 14.62 -18.50 -39.34
CA ARG A 3 13.81 -17.87 -40.40
C ARG A 3 13.36 -16.46 -40.00
N SER A 4 14.30 -15.53 -40.12
CA SER A 4 14.18 -14.22 -40.80
C SER A 4 13.18 -14.23 -41.98
N LEU A 5 12.55 -13.18 -42.52
CA LEU A 5 12.68 -11.70 -42.57
C LEU A 5 11.34 -11.19 -43.21
N VAL A 6 10.59 -10.18 -42.71
CA VAL A 6 10.57 -8.72 -43.05
C VAL A 6 9.67 -8.28 -44.26
N LEU A 7 9.17 -7.03 -44.15
CA LEU A 7 8.64 -6.06 -45.16
C LEU A 7 7.10 -5.88 -45.14
N LEU A 8 6.47 -4.68 -45.20
CA LEU A 8 6.87 -3.26 -45.29
C LEU A 8 5.58 -2.37 -45.26
N LEU A 9 5.80 -1.04 -45.30
CA LEU A 9 4.89 0.13 -45.52
C LEU A 9 4.46 0.86 -44.22
N ALA A 10 5.02 2.01 -43.78
CA ALA A 10 5.56 3.26 -44.37
C ALA A 10 4.51 4.36 -44.67
N ALA A 11 4.59 5.48 -43.92
CA ALA A 11 4.31 6.89 -44.31
C ALA A 11 4.75 7.81 -43.15
N ALA A 12 5.90 8.53 -43.23
CA ALA A 12 6.08 9.93 -43.69
C ALA A 12 5.36 10.98 -42.78
N ALA A 13 5.97 11.74 -41.85
CA ALA A 13 7.09 12.73 -41.85
C ALA A 13 6.63 14.20 -41.99
N LEU A 14 7.28 15.11 -41.21
CA LEU A 14 7.41 16.61 -41.27
C LEU A 14 6.99 17.30 -39.95
N VAL A 15 7.89 17.54 -38.97
CA VAL A 15 8.93 18.61 -38.78
C VAL A 15 8.38 19.95 -38.27
N ALA A 16 8.84 20.37 -37.08
CA ALA A 16 9.11 21.78 -36.77
C ALA A 16 10.20 21.89 -35.68
N ALA A 17 11.20 22.71 -35.98
CA ALA A 17 12.39 22.98 -35.19
C ALA A 17 12.14 24.00 -34.06
N GLY A 18 12.91 23.90 -32.97
CA GLY A 18 13.05 24.95 -31.97
C GLY A 18 14.40 24.84 -31.26
N CYS A 19 15.31 25.76 -31.56
CA CYS A 19 16.60 25.95 -30.91
C CYS A 19 16.46 27.04 -29.82
N GLY A 20 17.16 26.91 -28.70
CA GLY A 20 17.24 27.97 -27.69
C GLY A 20 18.19 27.64 -26.54
N SER A 21 19.20 28.48 -26.37
CA SER A 21 20.52 28.23 -25.78
C SER A 21 20.64 28.29 -24.24
N ASN A 22 21.78 27.80 -23.78
CA ASN A 22 22.37 27.74 -22.44
C ASN A 22 22.21 28.98 -21.53
N GLY A 23 21.96 28.72 -20.25
CA GLY A 23 22.25 29.65 -19.14
C GLY A 23 22.89 28.90 -17.97
N SER A 24 24.17 29.19 -17.71
CA SER A 24 24.94 28.65 -16.58
C SER A 24 24.54 29.32 -15.26
N SER A 25 24.49 28.49 -14.22
CA SER A 25 24.78 28.74 -12.79
C SER A 25 24.72 30.16 -12.25
N SER A 26 23.87 30.39 -11.25
CA SER A 26 24.28 30.99 -9.98
C SER A 26 23.27 30.68 -8.87
N THR A 27 23.86 30.32 -7.74
CA THR A 27 23.34 29.98 -6.43
C THR A 27 22.28 30.96 -5.91
N SER A 28 21.22 30.45 -5.30
CA SER A 28 20.41 31.19 -4.34
C SER A 28 19.85 30.21 -3.30
N THR A 29 20.45 30.25 -2.12
CA THR A 29 19.92 29.73 -0.87
C THR A 29 18.53 30.30 -0.60
N GLY A 30 17.52 29.43 -0.54
CA GLY A 30 16.17 29.74 -0.11
C GLY A 30 15.55 28.52 0.55
N SER A 31 15.52 28.52 1.88
CA SER A 31 14.89 27.49 2.69
C SER A 31 13.37 27.56 2.49
N SER A 32 12.82 26.60 1.75
CA SER A 32 11.37 26.42 1.61
C SER A 32 11.00 25.07 2.17
N ALA A 33 10.40 25.09 3.36
CA ALA A 33 9.78 23.94 3.98
C ALA A 33 8.68 23.37 3.05
N PRO A 34 8.53 22.05 2.91
CA PRO A 34 7.35 21.49 2.28
C PRO A 34 6.18 21.59 3.27
N ALA A 35 5.21 22.46 2.97
CA ALA A 35 3.90 22.41 3.61
C ALA A 35 3.12 21.25 2.99
N SER A 36 3.16 20.09 3.65
CA SER A 36 2.30 18.96 3.33
C SER A 36 0.84 19.27 3.64
N THR A 37 -0.03 18.96 2.67
CA THR A 37 -1.37 18.38 2.83
C THR A 37 -2.37 19.06 3.77
N GLY A 38 -3.26 19.86 3.19
CA GLY A 38 -4.65 19.94 3.66
C GLY A 38 -5.48 18.83 3.01
N SER A 39 -5.40 17.61 3.54
CA SER A 39 -6.35 16.55 3.15
C SER A 39 -7.65 16.79 3.91
N SER A 40 -8.73 16.93 3.15
CA SER A 40 -10.10 17.07 3.62
C SER A 40 -10.41 16.05 4.73
N GLY A 41 -10.75 16.56 5.91
CA GLY A 41 -11.30 15.76 6.99
C GLY A 41 -12.65 15.19 6.56
N SER A 42 -12.67 13.92 6.16
CA SER A 42 -13.90 13.15 6.08
C SER A 42 -14.23 12.63 7.48
N SER A 43 -15.08 13.38 8.17
CA SER A 43 -15.81 12.91 9.34
C SER A 43 -17.10 12.25 8.87
N GLY A 44 -17.33 11.00 9.28
CA GLY A 44 -18.65 10.36 9.20
C GLY A 44 -18.66 9.01 8.47
N GLY A 45 -18.76 7.92 9.25
CA GLY A 45 -19.11 6.59 8.75
C GLY A 45 -17.90 5.71 8.45
N GLY A 46 -17.27 5.17 9.49
CA GLY A 46 -16.15 4.25 9.38
C GLY A 46 -16.56 2.95 8.69
N GLY A 47 -16.46 2.92 7.35
CA GLY A 47 -16.62 1.71 6.57
C GLY A 47 -15.67 0.61 7.06
N ALA A 48 -16.07 -0.64 6.89
CA ALA A 48 -15.22 -1.78 7.20
C ALA A 48 -13.96 -1.73 6.31
N VAL A 49 -12.79 -1.84 6.94
CA VAL A 49 -11.51 -1.92 6.23
C VAL A 49 -11.14 -3.39 6.09
N THR A 50 -10.91 -3.87 4.88
CA THR A 50 -10.54 -5.27 4.63
C THR A 50 -9.06 -5.38 4.28
N VAL A 51 -8.39 -6.39 4.84
CA VAL A 51 -7.04 -6.83 4.47
C VAL A 51 -7.16 -8.27 3.98
N ASP A 52 -6.94 -8.47 2.69
CA ASP A 52 -6.90 -9.82 2.11
C ASP A 52 -5.56 -10.48 2.44
N MET A 53 -5.58 -11.80 2.63
CA MET A 53 -4.37 -12.62 2.69
C MET A 53 -4.29 -13.42 1.41
N LYS A 54 -3.34 -13.05 0.54
CA LYS A 54 -3.09 -13.76 -0.70
C LYS A 54 -1.60 -13.76 -0.99
N ASN A 55 -1.13 -14.82 -1.63
CA ASN A 55 0.27 -15.00 -2.00
C ASN A 55 1.21 -14.95 -0.78
N ILE A 56 0.75 -15.43 0.39
CA ILE A 56 1.51 -15.39 1.67
C ILE A 56 1.85 -13.94 2.09
N GLN A 57 0.93 -13.01 1.81
CA GLN A 57 1.09 -11.59 2.13
C GLN A 57 -0.23 -11.00 2.64
N PHE A 58 -0.13 -9.99 3.50
CA PHE A 58 -1.24 -9.09 3.78
C PHE A 58 -1.36 -8.06 2.65
N GLU A 59 -2.56 -7.92 2.07
CA GLU A 59 -2.85 -6.95 1.02
C GLU A 59 -4.11 -6.13 1.33
N PRO A 60 -4.00 -4.79 1.46
CA PRO A 60 -2.75 -4.03 1.50
C PRO A 60 -1.92 -4.36 2.75
N LYS A 61 -0.59 -4.27 2.62
CA LYS A 61 0.36 -4.49 3.73
C LYS A 61 0.18 -3.46 4.85
N ASP A 62 -0.01 -2.20 4.44
CA ASP A 62 -0.15 -1.06 5.33
C ASP A 62 -1.52 -0.42 5.13
N ILE A 63 -2.25 -0.20 6.22
CA ILE A 63 -3.55 0.46 6.21
C ILE A 63 -3.55 1.65 7.15
N THR A 64 -4.41 2.62 6.85
CA THR A 64 -4.76 3.71 7.76
C THR A 64 -6.24 3.63 8.08
N VAL A 65 -6.57 3.70 9.37
CA VAL A 65 -7.94 3.66 9.87
C VAL A 65 -8.17 4.78 10.87
N ASN A 66 -9.41 5.20 11.04
CA ASN A 66 -9.81 6.08 12.11
C ASN A 66 -10.03 5.29 13.40
N GLN A 67 -9.86 5.96 14.54
CA GLN A 67 -10.25 5.39 15.84
C GLN A 67 -11.70 4.89 15.83
N GLY A 68 -11.92 3.69 16.37
CA GLY A 68 -13.20 3.00 16.39
C GLY A 68 -13.59 2.26 15.11
N GLN A 69 -12.75 2.27 14.06
CA GLN A 69 -12.99 1.44 12.87
C GLN A 69 -12.62 -0.01 13.09
N THR A 70 -13.41 -0.91 12.51
CA THR A 70 -13.13 -2.34 12.46
C THR A 70 -12.36 -2.72 11.18
N ILE A 71 -11.22 -3.38 11.38
CA ILE A 71 -10.45 -4.06 10.34
C ILE A 71 -10.93 -5.52 10.27
N THR A 72 -11.12 -6.04 9.07
CA THR A 72 -11.39 -7.45 8.79
C THR A 72 -10.27 -8.03 7.95
N TRP A 73 -9.59 -9.05 8.45
CA TRP A 73 -8.70 -9.85 7.62
C TRP A 73 -9.48 -11.00 7.00
N LYS A 74 -9.23 -11.30 5.73
CA LYS A 74 -9.85 -12.41 5.01
C LYS A 74 -8.79 -13.28 4.35
N ASN A 75 -8.79 -14.57 4.64
CA ASN A 75 -7.88 -15.50 4.00
C ASN A 75 -8.38 -15.89 2.60
N LEU A 76 -7.64 -15.55 1.56
CA LEU A 76 -7.89 -15.96 0.17
C LEU A 76 -6.89 -17.02 -0.32
N ASP A 77 -5.85 -17.31 0.46
CA ASP A 77 -4.92 -18.41 0.22
C ASP A 77 -5.53 -19.76 0.61
N THR A 78 -4.93 -20.84 0.12
CA THR A 78 -5.30 -22.21 0.49
C THR A 78 -4.64 -22.70 1.78
N VAL A 79 -3.62 -21.98 2.26
CA VAL A 79 -2.93 -22.27 3.52
C VAL A 79 -3.55 -21.48 4.67
N ASP A 80 -3.36 -21.98 5.89
CA ASP A 80 -3.83 -21.29 7.10
C ASP A 80 -2.97 -20.06 7.41
N HIS A 81 -3.60 -19.07 8.03
CA HIS A 81 -2.94 -17.87 8.53
C HIS A 81 -3.46 -17.50 9.90
N ASP A 82 -2.72 -16.66 10.62
CA ASP A 82 -3.19 -15.95 11.81
C ASP A 82 -2.82 -14.45 11.72
N VAL A 83 -3.30 -13.67 12.68
CA VAL A 83 -2.98 -12.24 12.82
C VAL A 83 -2.62 -11.97 14.26
N VAL A 84 -1.38 -11.56 14.50
CA VAL A 84 -0.84 -11.32 15.85
C VAL A 84 -0.18 -9.97 15.92
N ALA A 85 -0.65 -9.12 16.83
CA ALA A 85 -0.02 -7.84 17.14
C ALA A 85 1.36 -8.07 17.78
N GLN A 86 2.35 -7.34 17.30
CA GLN A 86 3.71 -7.28 17.87
C GLN A 86 3.92 -6.03 18.73
N SER A 87 3.28 -4.91 18.35
CA SER A 87 3.41 -3.63 19.04
C SER A 87 2.15 -2.78 18.89
N GLY A 88 1.97 -1.78 19.75
CA GLY A 88 0.90 -0.77 19.64
C GLY A 88 -0.51 -1.22 20.05
N ALA A 89 -0.79 -2.52 20.02
CA ALA A 89 -2.03 -3.12 20.52
C ALA A 89 -1.79 -4.55 21.02
N THR A 90 -2.83 -5.17 21.59
CA THR A 90 -2.80 -6.58 22.00
C THR A 90 -3.97 -7.30 21.35
N PHE A 91 -3.67 -8.14 20.36
CA PHE A 91 -4.61 -9.11 19.80
C PHE A 91 -3.84 -10.28 19.19
N LYS A 92 -4.49 -11.43 19.18
CA LYS A 92 -4.05 -12.64 18.51
C LYS A 92 -5.28 -13.39 18.06
N SER A 93 -5.35 -13.74 16.79
CA SER A 93 -6.37 -14.66 16.28
C SER A 93 -5.99 -16.12 16.55
N ASP A 94 -6.96 -17.01 16.37
CA ASP A 94 -6.67 -18.40 16.04
C ASP A 94 -6.17 -18.50 14.59
N GLN A 95 -5.72 -19.68 14.18
CA GLN A 95 -5.41 -19.96 12.78
C GLN A 95 -6.71 -20.14 12.00
N PHE A 96 -6.76 -19.66 10.77
CA PHE A 96 -7.91 -19.82 9.89
C PHE A 96 -7.50 -20.03 8.43
N GLY A 97 -8.13 -21.02 7.81
CA GLY A 97 -7.93 -21.39 6.41
C GLY A 97 -8.74 -20.55 5.43
N ASN A 98 -8.77 -21.01 4.19
CA ASN A 98 -9.41 -20.32 3.06
C ASN A 98 -10.85 -19.88 3.37
N GLY A 99 -11.16 -18.62 3.07
CA GLY A 99 -12.46 -17.99 3.33
C GLY A 99 -12.68 -17.55 4.78
N GLY A 100 -11.82 -17.96 5.72
CA GLY A 100 -11.86 -17.55 7.12
C GLY A 100 -11.59 -16.05 7.29
N THR A 101 -12.09 -15.49 8.39
CA THR A 101 -11.92 -14.07 8.71
C THR A 101 -11.59 -13.84 10.17
N PHE A 102 -10.86 -12.76 10.44
CA PHE A 102 -10.60 -12.22 11.77
C PHE A 102 -10.94 -10.73 11.80
N LYS A 103 -11.41 -10.21 12.94
CA LYS A 103 -11.80 -8.79 13.09
C LYS A 103 -11.15 -8.17 14.31
N PHE A 104 -10.75 -6.91 14.17
CA PHE A 104 -10.22 -6.09 15.27
C PHE A 104 -10.73 -4.65 15.13
N THR A 105 -11.16 -4.04 16.24
CA THR A 105 -11.55 -2.62 16.28
C THR A 105 -10.40 -1.80 16.86
N ALA A 106 -9.97 -0.77 16.12
CA ALA A 106 -8.83 0.05 16.49
C ALA A 106 -9.25 1.23 17.38
N ASP A 107 -9.24 1.04 18.71
CA ASP A 107 -9.76 2.05 19.66
C ASP A 107 -8.73 3.05 20.20
N LYS A 108 -7.46 2.95 19.78
CA LYS A 108 -6.39 3.86 20.20
C LYS A 108 -5.60 4.35 19.01
N ALA A 109 -5.42 5.67 18.90
CA ALA A 109 -4.51 6.26 17.93
C ALA A 109 -3.07 5.76 18.12
N GLY A 110 -2.34 5.66 17.01
CA GLY A 110 -0.96 5.20 16.98
C GLY A 110 -0.69 4.18 15.89
N LYS A 111 0.50 3.59 15.93
CA LYS A 111 0.96 2.58 14.97
C LYS A 111 0.90 1.20 15.62
N ILE A 112 0.34 0.23 14.92
CA ILE A 112 0.27 -1.18 15.32
C ILE A 112 1.05 -1.99 14.29
N ASP A 113 2.10 -2.68 14.71
CA ASP A 113 2.79 -3.68 13.89
C ASP A 113 2.21 -5.06 14.18
N TYR A 114 1.99 -5.85 13.13
CA TYR A 114 1.43 -7.19 13.26
C TYR A 114 2.05 -8.17 12.24
N VAL A 115 1.90 -9.46 12.51
CA VAL A 115 2.48 -10.55 11.71
C VAL A 115 1.52 -11.73 11.60
N CYS A 116 1.76 -12.58 10.60
CA CYS A 116 1.34 -13.98 10.62
C CYS A 116 2.50 -14.80 11.20
N THR A 117 2.24 -15.63 12.21
CA THR A 117 3.25 -16.42 12.92
C THR A 117 3.64 -17.70 12.17
N LEU A 118 2.81 -18.15 11.21
CA LEU A 118 3.05 -19.35 10.41
C LEU A 118 4.05 -19.09 9.28
N HIS A 119 4.13 -17.85 8.80
CA HIS A 119 4.85 -17.49 7.58
C HIS A 119 5.86 -16.36 7.84
N PRO A 120 7.16 -16.68 7.96
CA PRO A 120 8.20 -15.67 8.17
C PRO A 120 8.19 -14.59 7.09
N GLY A 121 8.19 -13.33 7.50
CA GLY A 121 8.19 -12.17 6.59
C GLY A 121 6.81 -11.64 6.21
N MET A 122 5.72 -12.36 6.56
CA MET A 122 4.36 -11.87 6.41
C MET A 122 4.02 -10.90 7.55
N THR A 123 4.29 -9.61 7.31
CA THR A 123 4.09 -8.52 8.27
C THR A 123 3.20 -7.43 7.72
N GLY A 124 2.53 -6.67 8.58
CA GLY A 124 1.72 -5.52 8.19
C GLY A 124 1.70 -4.43 9.25
N THR A 125 1.19 -3.27 8.86
CA THR A 125 1.08 -2.09 9.72
C THR A 125 -0.34 -1.52 9.69
N ILE A 126 -0.85 -1.12 10.85
CA ILE A 126 -2.05 -0.30 10.97
C ILE A 126 -1.64 1.06 11.53
N THR A 127 -1.95 2.14 10.82
CA THR A 127 -1.91 3.51 11.35
C THR A 127 -3.31 3.91 11.79
N VAL A 128 -3.49 4.20 13.06
CA VAL A 128 -4.77 4.63 13.65
C VAL A 128 -4.71 6.13 13.92
N ARG A 129 -5.66 6.88 13.36
CA ARG A 129 -5.76 8.34 13.51
C ARG A 129 -7.09 8.78 14.10
#